data_AF-A0A249P9T5-F1
#
_entry.id   AF-A0A249P9T5-F1
#
_cell.length_a   1.000
_cell.length_b   1.000
_cell.length_c   1.000
_cell.angle_alpha   90.00
_cell.angle_beta   90.00
_cell.angle_gamma   90.00
#
_symmetry.space_group_name_H-M   'P 1'
#
loop_
_entity.id
_entity.type
_entity.pdbx_description
1 polymer ?
#
loop_
_entity_poly.entity_id
_entity_poly.type
_entity_poly.pdbx_seq_one_letter_code
_entity_poly.pdbx_strand_id
1 'polypeptide(L)'
;MLKLLALSLAAAAMVAGSVSASPPDRRCACRNRDGARYELGQTACIRVGDISYLARCEMNLNVMTWKKLRDGCPTAEIVPMSVSVY
;
A
#
# COMPACT_ATOMS: atom_id res chain seq x y z
N MET A 1 -28.44 3.70 -58.19
CA MET A 1 -27.86 2.66 -57.31
C MET A 1 -26.57 3.08 -56.61
N LEU A 2 -25.81 4.07 -57.12
CA LEU A 2 -24.55 4.51 -56.50
C LEU A 2 -24.70 5.39 -55.23
N LYS A 3 -25.85 6.06 -55.05
CA LYS A 3 -26.10 6.96 -53.89
C LYS A 3 -26.50 6.24 -52.59
N LEU A 4 -26.95 4.99 -52.67
CA LEU A 4 -27.34 4.21 -51.49
C LEU A 4 -26.15 3.56 -50.78
N LEU A 5 -25.06 3.29 -51.53
CA LEU A 5 -23.79 2.79 -50.99
C LEU A 5 -23.03 3.84 -50.16
N ALA A 6 -23.31 5.13 -50.38
CA ALA A 6 -22.65 6.21 -49.66
C ALA A 6 -23.17 6.41 -48.23
N LEU A 7 -24.36 5.89 -47.88
CA LEU A 7 -24.96 6.09 -46.56
C LEU A 7 -24.63 5.00 -45.53
N SER A 8 -24.07 3.86 -45.93
CA SER A 8 -23.86 2.72 -45.03
C SER A 8 -22.49 2.69 -44.33
N LEU A 9 -21.58 3.61 -44.62
CA LEU A 9 -20.19 3.54 -44.15
C LEU A 9 -19.85 4.44 -42.94
N ALA A 10 -20.86 4.88 -42.18
CA ALA A 10 -20.66 5.84 -41.08
C ALA A 10 -20.94 5.28 -39.68
N ALA A 11 -20.97 3.95 -39.49
CA ALA A 11 -21.31 3.34 -38.21
C ALA A 11 -20.23 2.37 -37.71
N ALA A 12 -19.14 2.92 -37.16
CA ALA A 12 -18.29 2.24 -36.18
C ALA A 12 -17.34 3.24 -35.50
N ALA A 13 -17.91 4.23 -34.78
CA ALA A 13 -17.11 4.98 -33.81
C ALA A 13 -16.89 4.06 -32.59
N MET A 14 -15.82 3.27 -32.65
CA MET A 14 -15.35 2.49 -31.52
C MET A 14 -15.03 3.42 -30.35
N VAL A 15 -15.77 3.27 -29.24
CA VAL A 15 -15.42 3.86 -27.95
C VAL A 15 -14.14 3.15 -27.49
N ALA A 16 -12.99 3.77 -27.76
CA ALA A 16 -11.75 3.41 -27.12
C ALA A 16 -11.87 3.81 -25.65
N GLY A 17 -12.26 2.85 -24.79
CA GLY A 17 -12.14 3.03 -23.35
C GLY A 17 -10.67 3.30 -23.03
N SER A 18 -10.37 4.51 -22.57
CA SER A 18 -9.04 4.86 -22.12
C SER A 18 -8.71 4.03 -20.88
N VAL A 19 -7.87 3.01 -21.03
CA VAL A 19 -7.20 2.39 -19.90
C VAL A 19 -6.13 3.38 -19.44
N SER A 20 -6.49 4.27 -18.52
CA SER A 20 -5.48 5.08 -17.83
C SER A 20 -4.61 4.13 -17.01
N ALA A 21 -3.40 3.85 -17.52
CA ALA A 21 -2.31 3.39 -16.67
C ALA A 21 -2.12 4.46 -15.59
N SER A 22 -2.22 4.06 -14.31
CA SER A 22 -1.91 4.94 -13.19
C SER A 22 -0.49 5.50 -13.40
N PRO A 23 -0.24 6.79 -13.15
CA PRO A 23 1.08 7.37 -13.33
C PRO A 23 2.15 6.51 -12.64
N PRO A 24 3.34 6.32 -13.25
CA PRO A 24 4.38 5.41 -12.75
C PRO A 24 4.94 5.76 -11.37
N ASP A 25 4.48 6.87 -10.77
CA ASP A 25 5.09 7.49 -9.61
C ASP A 25 4.19 7.57 -8.37
N ARG A 26 3.15 6.73 -8.29
CA ARG A 26 2.54 6.46 -6.97
C ARG A 26 3.46 5.48 -6.25
N ARG A 27 4.46 6.00 -5.52
CA ARG A 27 5.25 5.20 -4.56
C ARG A 27 4.27 4.46 -3.64
N CYS A 28 4.05 3.18 -3.92
CA CYS A 28 3.27 2.32 -3.06
C CYS A 28 4.00 2.24 -1.72
N ALA A 29 3.23 2.23 -0.63
CA ALA A 29 3.75 2.16 0.72
C ALA A 29 2.86 1.20 1.50
N CYS A 30 3.41 0.57 2.52
CA CYS A 30 2.57 -0.17 3.45
C CYS A 30 1.72 0.83 4.24
N ARG A 31 0.51 0.39 4.63
CA ARG A 31 -0.34 1.17 5.53
C ARG A 31 -0.72 0.36 6.74
N ASN A 32 -0.78 1.04 7.88
CA ASN A 32 -1.35 0.49 9.10
C ASN A 32 -2.86 0.83 9.17
N ARG A 33 -3.59 0.25 10.14
CA ARG A 33 -5.05 0.40 10.28
C ARG A 33 -5.49 1.84 10.51
N ASP A 34 -4.63 2.66 11.10
CA ASP A 34 -4.81 4.11 11.28
C ASP A 34 -4.61 4.92 9.98
N GLY A 35 -4.22 4.26 8.88
CA GLY A 35 -3.92 4.90 7.60
C GLY A 35 -2.51 5.47 7.49
N ALA A 36 -1.68 5.36 8.53
CA ALA A 36 -0.30 5.80 8.50
C ALA A 36 0.47 5.07 7.39
N ARG A 37 1.31 5.83 6.67
CA ARG A 37 2.11 5.33 5.55
C ARG A 37 3.51 4.95 6.03
N TYR A 38 4.00 3.82 5.52
CA TYR A 38 5.32 3.29 5.83
C TYR A 38 6.06 2.93 4.54
N GLU A 39 7.22 3.53 4.35
CA GLU A 39 8.12 3.30 3.23
C GLU A 39 8.87 1.98 3.36
N LEU A 40 9.49 1.53 2.26
CA LEU A 40 10.28 0.30 2.22
C LEU A 40 11.33 0.27 3.34
N GLY A 41 11.38 -0.83 4.08
CA GLY A 41 12.31 -1.04 5.19
C GLY A 41 11.83 -0.49 6.54
N GLN A 42 10.83 0.39 6.56
CA GLN A 42 10.27 0.90 7.82
C GLN A 42 9.54 -0.22 8.57
N THR A 43 9.57 -0.13 9.89
CA THR A 43 9.00 -1.14 10.79
C THR A 43 7.86 -0.53 11.58
N ALA A 44 6.78 -1.28 11.76
CA ALA A 44 5.61 -0.87 12.51
C ALA A 44 5.06 -2.02 13.37
N CYS A 45 4.36 -1.66 14.44
CA CYS A 45 3.52 -2.59 15.17
C CYS A 45 2.17 -2.71 14.45
N ILE A 46 1.85 -3.92 13.97
CA ILE A 46 0.60 -4.21 13.26
C ILE A 46 -0.34 -4.92 14.21
N ARG A 47 -1.58 -4.44 14.29
CA ARG A 47 -2.64 -5.03 15.12
C ARG A 47 -3.77 -5.57 14.26
N VAL A 48 -4.10 -6.84 14.44
CA VAL A 48 -5.19 -7.53 13.74
C VAL A 48 -6.07 -8.21 14.78
N GLY A 49 -7.19 -7.55 15.09
CA GLY A 49 -8.03 -7.96 16.23
C GLY A 49 -7.25 -7.82 17.53
N ASP A 50 -7.15 -8.90 18.30
CA ASP A 50 -6.43 -8.93 19.57
C ASP A 50 -4.92 -9.20 19.42
N ILE A 51 -4.49 -9.66 18.25
CA ILE A 51 -3.10 -10.04 17.99
C ILE A 51 -2.31 -8.82 17.52
N SER A 52 -1.12 -8.64 18.10
CA SER A 52 -0.13 -7.66 17.65
C SER A 52 1.19 -8.33 17.30
N TYR A 53 1.81 -7.89 16.21
CA TYR A 53 3.13 -8.36 15.79
C TYR A 53 3.96 -7.21 15.20
N LEU A 54 5.28 -7.31 15.34
CA LEU A 54 6.21 -6.38 14.70
C LEU A 54 6.39 -6.79 13.24
N ALA A 55 6.26 -5.84 12.31
CA ALA A 55 6.41 -6.09 10.89
C ALA A 55 7.26 -5.02 10.20
N ARG A 56 7.95 -5.41 9.13
CA ARG A 56 8.67 -4.51 8.22
C ARG A 56 7.91 -4.37 6.92
N CYS A 57 7.88 -3.17 6.37
CA CYS A 57 7.37 -2.94 5.03
C CYS A 57 8.39 -3.42 4.01
N GLU A 58 8.03 -4.42 3.21
CA GLU A 58 8.89 -5.04 2.20
C GLU A 58 8.18 -5.10 0.85
N MET A 59 8.95 -5.26 -0.22
CA MET A 59 8.41 -5.51 -1.56
C MET A 59 8.41 -7.02 -1.83
N ASN A 60 7.26 -7.58 -2.15
CA ASN A 60 7.14 -8.96 -2.63
C ASN A 60 6.37 -8.99 -3.94
N LEU A 61 6.96 -9.53 -5.01
CA LEU A 61 6.36 -9.59 -6.36
C LEU A 61 5.78 -8.24 -6.83
N ASN A 62 6.52 -7.16 -6.62
CA ASN A 62 6.11 -5.77 -6.96
C ASN A 62 4.96 -5.19 -6.13
N VAL A 63 4.60 -5.82 -5.01
CA VAL A 63 3.58 -5.34 -4.08
C VAL A 63 4.21 -5.03 -2.72
N MET A 64 3.91 -3.85 -2.18
CA MET A 64 4.30 -3.51 -0.80
C MET A 64 3.49 -4.34 0.19
N THR A 65 4.18 -5.05 1.07
CA THR A 65 3.62 -6.04 1.98
C THR A 65 4.24 -5.94 3.36
N TRP A 66 3.45 -6.26 4.38
CA TRP A 66 3.94 -6.40 5.75
C TRP A 66 4.61 -7.76 5.93
N LYS A 67 5.93 -7.77 6.11
CA LYS A 67 6.69 -8.94 6.54
C LYS A 67 6.74 -9.00 8.06
N LYS A 68 6.11 -10.03 8.65
CA LYS A 68 6.20 -10.29 10.10
C LYS A 68 7.66 -10.57 10.49
N LEU A 69 8.15 -9.85 11.51
CA LEU A 69 9.49 -10.02 12.09
C LEU A 69 9.45 -10.87 13.36
N ARG A 70 8.50 -10.59 14.26
CA ARG A 70 8.31 -11.33 15.51
C ARG A 70 6.90 -11.14 16.08
N ASP A 71 6.51 -12.02 16.99
CA ASP A 71 5.31 -11.84 17.82
C ASP A 71 5.50 -10.71 18.83
N GLY A 72 4.40 -10.00 19.12
CA GLY A 72 4.42 -8.84 20.00
C GLY A 72 5.14 -7.63 19.40
N CYS A 73 5.00 -6.50 20.09
CA CYS A 73 5.63 -5.24 19.71
C CYS A 73 6.64 -4.80 20.78
N PRO A 74 7.72 -4.09 20.41
CA PRO A 74 8.67 -3.55 21.39
C PRO A 74 7.95 -2.65 22.40
N THR A 75 8.22 -2.87 23.68
CA THR A 75 7.81 -1.99 24.78
C THR A 75 9.04 -1.29 25.33
N ALA A 76 8.91 -0.01 25.66
CA ALA A 76 9.92 0.67 26.45
C ALA A 76 9.68 0.33 27.93
N GLU A 77 10.73 -0.08 28.63
CA GLU A 77 10.70 -0.17 30.09
C GLU A 77 11.21 1.14 30.67
N ILE A 78 10.40 1.77 31.52
CA ILE A 78 10.84 2.92 32.30
C ILE A 78 11.50 2.36 33.55
N VAL A 79 12.84 2.33 33.55
CA VAL A 79 13.59 1.98 34.76
C VAL A 79 13.62 3.23 35.65
N PRO A 80 13.03 3.20 36.86
CA PRO A 80 13.14 4.33 37.78
C PRO A 80 14.60 4.49 38.15
N MET A 81 15.18 5.63 37.79
CA MET A 81 16.54 5.98 38.20
C MET A 81 16.51 6.18 39.71
N SER A 82 17.00 5.20 40.47
CA SER A 82 17.22 5.37 41.90
C SER A 82 18.31 6.42 42.07
N VAL A 83 17.91 7.65 42.37
CA VAL A 83 18.82 8.72 42.78
C VAL A 83 19.48 8.24 44.07
N SER A 84 20.75 7.84 43.96
CA SER A 84 21.57 7.52 45.13
C SER A 84 21.91 8.83 45.80
N VAL A 85 21.15 9.18 46.84
CA VAL A 85 21.50 10.28 47.74
C VAL A 85 22.61 9.78 48.65
N TYR A 86 23.86 10.14 48.31
CA TYR A 86 24.98 10.16 49.25
C TYR A 86 25.18 11.59 49.73
#